data_AF-J2R092-F1
#
_entry.id   AF-J2R092-F1
#
_cell.length_a   1.000
_cell.length_b   1.000
_cell.length_c   1.000
_cell.angle_alpha   90.00
_cell.angle_beta   90.00
_cell.angle_gamma   90.00
#
_symmetry.space_group_name_H-M   'P 1'
#
loop_
_entity.id
_entity.type
_entity.pdbx_description
1 polymer ?
#
loop_
_entity_poly.entity_id
_entity_poly.type
_entity_poly.pdbx_seq_one_letter_code
_entity_poly.pdbx_strand_id
1 'polypeptide(L)'
;MTSSDDQRLLDYFSWNSCVSDERKLFYVATPKVACTSVKWWFAELEGVVQAVQQAKSSSETDPELAIHDTLLAVAPGLFVRSPERLAQIKADGYFSFALVRNPYKRIFSAWQSKILLREPLQIVPYEGQDFVEYPIELMSDVAGAFECFLEYLYVHERDDFKDCHWTPQYDLLQPALFPYSAVSKIEDTAALDAALRAHLAEAYVSPFTTARANESMIPYLPEFISPRSEELIKELYSRDFEEYGYSKVIPPAKESFSQEQLTVALKGIELLRGRHQRMGEMRQCLNEQMADLLKDKEWLVGDRDTWAAFAKSKEEQIYAIEAHCSAQEADRIARDAQYGDLEAKMVAKEAQYNDLEVHRLAQQAQLEALRSECENLVIELDQSKKEASQLKVDLELSQAELRKALRVTNERNGA
;
A
#
# COMPACT_ATOMS: atom_id res chain seq x y z
N MET A 1 -0.71 -26.03 1.12
CA MET A 1 -2.08 -26.06 0.54
C MET A 1 -3.03 -26.29 1.69
N THR A 2 -3.88 -25.32 2.02
CA THR A 2 -4.90 -25.45 3.07
C THR A 2 -5.93 -26.50 2.65
N SER A 3 -6.25 -27.46 3.50
CA SER A 3 -7.39 -28.36 3.24
C SER A 3 -8.70 -27.56 3.22
N SER A 4 -9.68 -27.96 2.41
CA SER A 4 -11.02 -27.36 2.42
C SER A 4 -11.65 -27.37 3.83
N ASP A 5 -11.32 -28.36 4.65
CA ASP A 5 -11.85 -28.48 6.01
C ASP A 5 -11.19 -27.50 6.99
N ASP A 6 -9.87 -27.27 6.86
CA ASP A 6 -9.18 -26.28 7.69
C ASP A 6 -9.64 -24.86 7.35
N GLN A 7 -9.95 -24.58 6.08
CA GLN A 7 -10.50 -23.29 5.69
C GLN A 7 -11.87 -23.06 6.35
N ARG A 8 -12.76 -24.05 6.32
CA ARG A 8 -14.08 -23.97 7.00
C ARG A 8 -13.96 -23.70 8.50
N LEU A 9 -12.99 -24.33 9.16
CA LEU A 9 -12.71 -24.05 10.57
C LEU A 9 -12.23 -22.61 10.78
N LEU A 10 -11.29 -22.15 9.95
CA LEU A 10 -10.71 -20.81 10.05
C LEU A 10 -11.72 -19.69 9.79
N ASP A 11 -12.71 -19.92 8.92
CA ASP A 11 -13.78 -18.94 8.64
C ASP A 11 -14.47 -18.50 9.93
N TYR A 12 -14.65 -19.42 10.88
CA TYR A 12 -15.21 -19.10 12.20
C TYR A 12 -14.15 -18.81 13.28
N PHE A 13 -13.12 -19.67 13.38
CA PHE A 13 -12.15 -19.64 14.48
C PHE A 13 -11.29 -18.38 14.48
N SER A 14 -11.06 -17.78 13.31
CA SER A 14 -10.24 -16.56 13.19
C SER A 14 -10.78 -15.36 13.96
N TRP A 15 -12.10 -15.35 14.23
CA TRP A 15 -12.78 -14.29 14.98
C TRP A 15 -13.32 -14.77 16.33
N ASN A 16 -13.58 -16.08 16.46
CA ASN A 16 -14.28 -16.66 17.61
C ASN A 16 -13.44 -17.69 18.37
N SER A 17 -12.12 -17.52 18.40
CA SER A 17 -11.26 -18.37 19.23
C SER A 17 -10.31 -17.57 20.11
N CYS A 18 -9.83 -18.19 21.18
CA CYS A 18 -8.79 -17.65 22.04
C CYS A 18 -7.73 -18.73 22.29
N VAL A 19 -6.46 -18.35 22.24
CA VAL A 19 -5.30 -19.22 22.39
C VAL A 19 -4.41 -18.66 23.48
N SER A 20 -3.93 -19.51 24.38
CA SER A 20 -2.81 -19.21 25.29
C SER A 20 -1.69 -20.20 24.99
N ASP A 21 -0.57 -19.71 24.46
CA ASP A 21 0.60 -20.55 24.18
C ASP A 21 1.30 -21.02 25.43
N GLU A 22 1.45 -20.10 26.39
CA GLU A 22 2.11 -20.36 27.68
C GLU A 22 1.40 -21.49 28.43
N ARG A 23 0.07 -21.50 28.41
CA ARG A 23 -0.77 -22.47 29.14
C ARG A 23 -1.27 -23.62 28.27
N LYS A 24 -0.93 -23.64 26.97
CA LYS A 24 -1.44 -24.60 25.98
C LYS A 24 -2.97 -24.74 26.06
N LEU A 25 -3.68 -23.61 26.03
CA LEU A 25 -5.14 -23.56 26.02
C LEU A 25 -5.66 -23.10 24.67
N PHE A 26 -6.75 -23.71 24.22
CA PHE A 26 -7.50 -23.25 23.07
C PHE A 26 -9.00 -23.25 23.38
N TYR A 27 -9.66 -22.13 23.15
CA TYR A 27 -11.09 -21.97 23.36
C TYR A 27 -11.75 -21.55 22.06
N VAL A 28 -12.84 -22.20 21.68
CA VAL A 28 -13.71 -21.75 20.60
C VAL A 28 -15.01 -21.23 21.21
N ALA A 29 -15.27 -19.95 20.99
CA ALA A 29 -16.43 -19.26 21.53
C ALA A 29 -17.71 -19.70 20.82
N THR A 30 -18.74 -19.96 21.61
CA THR A 30 -20.11 -20.09 21.10
C THR A 30 -20.94 -18.91 21.63
N PRO A 31 -21.56 -18.09 20.76
CA PRO A 31 -22.36 -16.95 21.18
C PRO A 31 -23.48 -17.37 22.13
N LYS A 32 -23.75 -16.50 23.11
CA LYS A 32 -24.78 -16.67 24.16
C LYS A 32 -24.50 -17.82 25.15
N VAL A 33 -23.25 -18.27 25.22
CA VAL A 33 -22.77 -19.33 26.12
C VAL A 33 -21.58 -18.85 26.96
N ALA A 34 -21.77 -17.77 27.73
CA ALA A 34 -20.74 -17.16 28.60
C ALA A 34 -19.42 -16.80 27.89
N CYS A 35 -19.45 -16.61 26.56
CA CYS A 35 -18.27 -16.30 25.76
C CYS A 35 -17.56 -15.02 26.18
N THR A 36 -18.29 -14.02 26.64
CA THR A 36 -17.74 -12.74 27.13
C THR A 36 -16.87 -12.99 28.36
N SER A 37 -17.38 -13.74 29.34
CA SER A 37 -16.64 -14.10 30.56
C SER A 37 -15.37 -14.91 30.26
N VAL A 38 -15.45 -15.90 29.35
CA VAL A 38 -14.27 -16.69 28.99
C VAL A 38 -13.25 -15.86 28.20
N LYS A 39 -13.67 -14.96 27.31
CA LYS A 39 -12.74 -14.04 26.62
C LYS A 39 -12.04 -13.09 27.61
N TRP A 40 -12.76 -12.56 28.60
CA TRP A 40 -12.14 -11.77 29.69
C TRP A 40 -11.16 -12.59 30.52
N TRP A 41 -11.49 -13.86 30.80
CA TRP A 41 -10.57 -14.77 31.47
C TRP A 41 -9.28 -14.99 30.67
N PHE A 42 -9.36 -15.19 29.34
CA PHE A 42 -8.15 -15.22 28.50
C PHE A 42 -7.38 -13.89 28.54
N ALA A 43 -8.07 -12.75 28.52
CA ALA A 43 -7.41 -11.45 28.64
C ALA A 43 -6.69 -11.26 29.97
N GLU A 44 -7.24 -11.80 31.06
CA GLU A 44 -6.62 -11.81 32.40
C GLU A 44 -5.40 -12.73 32.45
N LEU A 45 -5.53 -13.97 31.93
CA LEU A 45 -4.42 -14.94 31.87
C LEU A 45 -3.22 -14.40 31.08
N GLU A 46 -3.49 -13.67 30.00
CA GLU A 46 -2.46 -13.14 29.10
C GLU A 46 -2.04 -11.70 29.44
N GLY A 47 -2.58 -11.12 30.53
CA GLY A 47 -2.18 -9.81 31.04
C GLY A 47 -2.53 -8.62 30.14
N VAL A 48 -3.60 -8.73 29.33
CA VAL A 48 -4.01 -7.70 28.34
C VAL A 48 -5.28 -6.94 28.71
N VAL A 49 -5.87 -7.19 29.89
CA VAL A 49 -7.12 -6.55 30.36
C VAL A 49 -7.07 -5.03 30.26
N GLN A 50 -6.01 -4.39 30.77
CA GLN A 50 -5.93 -2.92 30.76
C GLN A 50 -5.87 -2.36 29.33
N ALA A 51 -5.17 -3.05 28.42
CA ALA A 51 -5.07 -2.62 27.03
C ALA A 51 -6.42 -2.75 26.30
N VAL A 52 -7.19 -3.80 26.58
CA VAL A 52 -8.57 -3.93 26.07
C VAL A 52 -9.47 -2.83 26.63
N GLN A 53 -9.44 -2.55 27.94
CA GLN A 53 -10.27 -1.53 28.57
C GLN A 53 -9.97 -0.10 28.11
N GLN A 54 -8.71 0.18 27.72
CA GLN A 54 -8.30 1.49 27.24
C GLN A 54 -8.59 1.70 25.74
N ALA A 55 -8.77 0.63 24.99
CA ALA A 55 -9.07 0.71 23.58
C ALA A 55 -10.49 1.25 23.36
N LYS A 56 -10.60 2.21 22.44
CA LYS A 56 -11.86 2.92 22.12
C LYS A 56 -12.42 2.52 20.75
N SER A 57 -11.95 1.39 20.22
CA SER A 57 -12.27 0.90 18.89
C SER A 57 -13.47 -0.05 18.85
N SER A 58 -14.03 -0.39 20.02
CA SER A 58 -15.17 -1.29 20.08
C SER A 58 -16.38 -0.70 19.39
N SER A 59 -17.07 -1.56 18.65
CA SER A 59 -18.33 -1.30 17.99
C SER A 59 -19.54 -1.77 18.80
N GLU A 60 -19.31 -2.41 19.95
CA GLU A 60 -20.34 -2.90 20.85
C GLU A 60 -20.95 -1.77 21.68
N THR A 61 -22.24 -1.91 21.99
CA THR A 61 -23.02 -0.92 22.73
C THR A 61 -22.86 -1.01 24.26
N ASP A 62 -22.25 -2.09 24.74
CA ASP A 62 -21.93 -2.34 26.15
C ASP A 62 -20.41 -2.46 26.34
N PRO A 63 -19.79 -1.71 27.27
CA PRO A 63 -18.36 -1.82 27.58
C PRO A 63 -17.90 -3.24 27.93
N GLU A 64 -18.74 -4.06 28.56
CA GLU A 64 -18.40 -5.45 28.89
C GLU A 64 -18.28 -6.32 27.64
N LEU A 65 -19.03 -5.99 26.58
CA LEU A 65 -19.00 -6.68 25.30
C LEU A 65 -17.81 -6.26 24.42
N ALA A 66 -17.13 -5.15 24.72
CA ALA A 66 -15.99 -4.67 23.95
C ALA A 66 -14.87 -5.71 23.79
N ILE A 67 -14.78 -6.68 24.70
CA ILE A 67 -13.85 -7.82 24.57
C ILE A 67 -14.03 -8.61 23.26
N HIS A 68 -15.22 -8.56 22.64
CA HIS A 68 -15.54 -9.38 21.47
C HIS A 68 -14.78 -8.97 20.21
N ASP A 69 -14.56 -7.67 19.99
CA ASP A 69 -13.83 -7.14 18.84
C ASP A 69 -12.45 -6.59 19.21
N THR A 70 -12.33 -6.03 20.41
CA THR A 70 -11.14 -5.30 20.84
C THR A 70 -9.99 -6.22 21.22
N LEU A 71 -10.28 -7.43 21.75
CA LEU A 71 -9.24 -8.39 22.09
C LEU A 71 -8.40 -8.77 20.87
N LEU A 72 -9.04 -8.95 19.71
CA LEU A 72 -8.34 -9.25 18.46
C LEU A 72 -7.46 -8.07 17.99
N ALA A 73 -7.94 -6.84 18.15
CA ALA A 73 -7.20 -5.65 17.76
C ALA A 73 -5.96 -5.43 18.64
N VAL A 74 -6.10 -5.66 19.95
CA VAL A 74 -5.05 -5.43 20.95
C VAL A 74 -4.06 -6.60 21.02
N ALA A 75 -4.55 -7.82 20.92
CA ALA A 75 -3.77 -9.05 21.12
C ALA A 75 -4.07 -10.07 20.00
N PRO A 76 -3.72 -9.77 18.73
CA PRO A 76 -4.03 -10.64 17.60
C PRO A 76 -3.38 -12.03 17.69
N GLY A 77 -2.29 -12.16 18.46
CA GLY A 77 -1.62 -13.45 18.71
C GLY A 77 -2.45 -14.45 19.51
N LEU A 78 -3.51 -13.99 20.19
CA LEU A 78 -4.44 -14.85 20.93
C LEU A 78 -5.47 -15.52 20.00
N PHE A 79 -5.46 -15.27 18.69
CA PHE A 79 -6.45 -15.82 17.75
C PHE A 79 -5.78 -16.72 16.71
N VAL A 80 -6.51 -17.76 16.27
CA VAL A 80 -6.04 -18.68 15.22
C VAL A 80 -6.41 -18.14 13.85
N ARG A 81 -5.43 -17.59 13.13
CA ARG A 81 -5.67 -16.92 11.83
C ARG A 81 -4.96 -17.54 10.64
N SER A 82 -4.23 -18.64 10.84
CA SER A 82 -3.58 -19.36 9.75
C SER A 82 -3.74 -20.87 9.86
N PRO A 83 -3.71 -21.61 8.73
CA PRO A 83 -3.75 -23.06 8.72
C PRO A 83 -2.61 -23.70 9.52
N GLU A 84 -1.41 -23.13 9.44
CA GLU A 84 -0.23 -23.62 10.15
C GLU A 84 -0.44 -23.55 11.67
N ARG A 85 -1.04 -22.45 12.13
CA ARG A 85 -1.37 -22.27 13.53
C ARG A 85 -2.47 -23.23 14.01
N LEU A 86 -3.49 -23.45 13.18
CA LEU A 86 -4.53 -24.44 13.48
C LEU A 86 -3.95 -25.86 13.56
N ALA A 87 -3.08 -26.24 12.63
CA ALA A 87 -2.39 -27.52 12.62
C ALA A 87 -1.49 -27.68 13.86
N GLN A 88 -0.80 -26.62 14.26
CA GLN A 88 0.00 -26.60 15.49
C GLN A 88 -0.87 -26.88 16.72
N ILE A 89 -2.01 -26.20 16.86
CA ILE A 89 -2.92 -26.41 18.01
C ILE A 89 -3.43 -27.84 18.07
N LYS A 90 -3.76 -28.44 16.91
CA LYS A 90 -4.18 -29.84 16.80
C LYS A 90 -3.07 -30.82 17.23
N ALA A 91 -1.79 -30.48 17.03
CA ALA A 91 -0.65 -31.38 17.27
C ALA A 91 0.04 -31.20 18.64
N ASP A 92 0.09 -29.98 19.16
CA ASP A 92 0.97 -29.58 20.27
C ASP A 92 0.32 -29.74 21.66
N GLY A 93 -0.70 -30.61 21.79
CA GLY A 93 -1.29 -30.97 23.08
C GLY A 93 -2.06 -29.84 23.77
N TYR A 94 -2.66 -28.92 23.02
CA TYR A 94 -3.53 -27.87 23.60
C TYR A 94 -4.76 -28.50 24.24
N PHE A 95 -5.08 -28.10 25.47
CA PHE A 95 -6.39 -28.35 26.04
C PHE A 95 -7.41 -27.47 25.32
N SER A 96 -8.10 -28.09 24.37
CA SER A 96 -9.01 -27.41 23.47
C SER A 96 -10.44 -27.60 23.93
N PHE A 97 -11.18 -26.52 24.19
CA PHE A 97 -12.53 -26.65 24.72
C PHE A 97 -13.52 -25.66 24.12
N ALA A 98 -14.79 -26.00 24.25
CA ALA A 98 -15.91 -25.15 23.91
C ALA A 98 -17.03 -25.33 24.92
N LEU A 99 -17.92 -24.34 24.98
CA LEU A 99 -19.13 -24.39 25.78
C LEU A 99 -20.35 -24.38 24.87
N VAL A 100 -21.35 -25.18 25.23
CA VAL A 100 -22.65 -25.21 24.55
C VAL A 100 -23.77 -24.91 25.57
N ARG A 101 -24.94 -24.51 25.07
CA ARG A 101 -26.13 -24.21 25.87
C ARG A 101 -27.34 -24.92 25.30
N ASN A 102 -28.34 -25.20 26.14
CA ASN A 102 -29.61 -25.75 25.66
C ASN A 102 -30.18 -24.89 24.52
N PRO A 103 -30.51 -25.47 23.34
CA PRO A 103 -30.92 -24.71 22.17
C PRO A 103 -32.07 -23.73 22.43
N TYR A 104 -33.12 -24.13 23.16
CA TYR A 104 -34.26 -23.26 23.50
C TYR A 104 -33.81 -21.97 24.21
N LYS A 105 -32.95 -22.11 25.23
CA LYS A 105 -32.47 -20.98 26.02
C LYS A 105 -31.47 -20.13 25.25
N ARG A 106 -30.66 -20.75 24.39
CA ARG A 106 -29.67 -20.06 23.55
C ARG A 106 -30.37 -19.18 22.52
N ILE A 107 -31.28 -19.73 21.71
CA ILE A 107 -31.92 -18.97 20.64
C ILE A 107 -32.82 -17.85 21.18
N PHE A 108 -33.52 -18.08 22.30
CA PHE A 108 -34.30 -17.04 22.95
C PHE A 108 -33.41 -15.89 23.45
N SER A 109 -32.25 -16.22 24.02
CA SER A 109 -31.28 -15.21 24.46
C SER A 109 -30.68 -14.43 23.28
N ALA A 110 -30.42 -15.10 22.15
CA ALA A 110 -29.94 -14.46 20.92
C ALA A 110 -31.00 -13.48 20.38
N TRP A 111 -32.21 -13.96 20.15
CA TRP A 111 -33.34 -13.15 19.69
C TRP A 111 -33.54 -11.92 20.58
N GLN A 112 -33.59 -12.11 21.89
CA GLN A 112 -33.78 -10.97 22.80
C GLN A 112 -32.64 -9.95 22.64
N SER A 113 -31.39 -10.38 22.80
CA SER A 113 -30.27 -9.44 22.85
C SER A 113 -29.98 -8.74 21.52
N LYS A 114 -30.31 -9.36 20.39
CA LYS A 114 -29.95 -8.87 19.06
C LYS A 114 -31.14 -8.29 18.31
N ILE A 115 -32.28 -8.98 18.33
CA ILE A 115 -33.49 -8.59 17.59
C ILE A 115 -34.40 -7.74 18.46
N LEU A 116 -34.79 -8.22 19.64
CA LEU A 116 -35.71 -7.48 20.51
C LEU A 116 -35.10 -6.14 20.97
N LEU A 117 -33.81 -6.11 21.30
CA LEU A 117 -33.11 -4.87 21.65
C LEU A 117 -32.69 -4.02 20.45
N ARG A 118 -32.87 -4.52 19.21
CA ARG A 118 -32.41 -3.87 17.98
C ARG A 118 -30.94 -3.46 18.07
N GLU A 119 -30.06 -4.44 18.33
CA GLU A 119 -28.62 -4.19 18.40
C GLU A 119 -28.14 -3.68 17.03
N PRO A 120 -27.46 -2.52 16.94
CA PRO A 120 -27.20 -1.85 15.66
C PRO A 120 -26.47 -2.70 14.62
N LEU A 121 -25.54 -3.57 15.01
CA LEU A 121 -24.81 -4.42 14.06
C LEU A 121 -25.70 -5.51 13.49
N GLN A 122 -26.54 -6.08 14.33
CA GLN A 122 -27.34 -7.24 13.98
C GLN A 122 -28.67 -6.88 13.35
N ILE A 123 -29.26 -5.72 13.69
CA ILE A 123 -30.63 -5.39 13.26
C ILE A 123 -30.71 -4.86 11.83
N VAL A 124 -29.66 -4.21 11.33
CA VAL A 124 -29.65 -3.52 10.03
C VAL A 124 -30.14 -4.41 8.87
N PRO A 125 -29.70 -5.69 8.72
CA PRO A 125 -30.18 -6.54 7.63
C PRO A 125 -31.67 -6.92 7.73
N TYR A 126 -32.29 -6.73 8.90
CA TYR A 126 -33.65 -7.17 9.21
C TYR A 126 -34.62 -6.00 9.44
N GLU A 127 -34.19 -4.76 9.21
CA GLU A 127 -35.07 -3.60 9.29
C GLU A 127 -36.27 -3.75 8.34
N GLY A 128 -37.47 -3.46 8.86
CA GLY A 128 -38.72 -3.60 8.11
C GLY A 128 -39.25 -5.03 7.99
N GLN A 129 -38.59 -6.03 8.59
CA GLN A 129 -39.14 -7.39 8.69
C GLN A 129 -40.25 -7.45 9.75
N ASP A 130 -41.30 -8.23 9.47
CA ASP A 130 -42.48 -8.34 10.34
C ASP A 130 -42.13 -8.75 11.78
N PHE A 131 -41.14 -9.63 11.96
CA PHE A 131 -40.69 -10.08 13.29
C PHE A 131 -39.92 -9.00 14.08
N VAL A 132 -39.38 -7.98 13.42
CA VAL A 132 -38.70 -6.83 14.06
C VAL A 132 -39.69 -5.76 14.50
N GLU A 133 -40.73 -5.55 13.70
CA GLU A 133 -41.79 -4.56 13.93
C GLU A 133 -42.98 -5.12 14.72
N TYR A 134 -42.90 -6.38 15.14
CA TYR A 134 -43.96 -7.03 15.92
C TYR A 134 -44.22 -6.28 17.24
N PRO A 135 -45.47 -5.82 17.49
CA PRO A 135 -45.81 -5.11 18.71
C PRO A 135 -45.86 -6.07 19.90
N ILE A 136 -45.26 -5.68 21.03
CA ILE A 136 -45.22 -6.49 22.25
C ILE A 136 -45.76 -5.68 23.42
N GLU A 137 -46.91 -6.09 23.94
CA GLU A 137 -47.54 -5.49 25.13
C GLU A 137 -47.81 -6.54 26.21
N LEU A 138 -48.18 -7.75 25.80
CA LEU A 138 -48.56 -8.87 26.64
C LEU A 138 -47.51 -10.00 26.59
N MET A 139 -47.54 -10.88 27.59
CA MET A 139 -46.72 -12.10 27.59
C MET A 139 -46.91 -12.97 26.34
N SER A 140 -48.15 -13.04 25.82
CA SER A 140 -48.45 -13.76 24.58
C SER A 140 -47.73 -13.18 23.36
N ASP A 141 -47.51 -11.87 23.35
CA ASP A 141 -46.89 -11.18 22.22
C ASP A 141 -45.39 -11.45 22.17
N VAL A 142 -44.76 -11.70 23.33
CA VAL A 142 -43.37 -12.17 23.40
C VAL A 142 -43.23 -13.52 22.69
N ALA A 143 -44.16 -14.44 22.94
CA ALA A 143 -44.19 -15.74 22.27
C ALA A 143 -44.43 -15.58 20.76
N GLY A 144 -45.38 -14.72 20.37
CA GLY A 144 -45.69 -14.45 18.96
C GLY A 144 -44.53 -13.82 18.19
N ALA A 145 -43.89 -12.79 18.74
CA ALA A 145 -42.74 -12.13 18.12
C ALA A 145 -41.53 -13.09 17.98
N PHE A 146 -41.30 -13.94 18.99
CA PHE A 146 -40.24 -14.93 18.95
C PHE A 146 -40.52 -16.02 17.90
N GLU A 147 -41.77 -16.49 17.79
CA GLU A 147 -42.20 -17.43 16.75
C GLU A 147 -41.98 -16.84 15.35
N CYS A 148 -42.38 -15.60 15.10
CA CYS A 148 -42.18 -14.94 13.80
C CYS A 148 -40.69 -14.88 13.41
N PHE A 149 -39.80 -14.66 14.37
CA PHE A 149 -38.35 -14.71 14.12
C PHE A 149 -37.88 -16.12 13.76
N LEU A 150 -38.34 -17.15 14.45
CA LEU A 150 -37.99 -18.54 14.14
C LEU A 150 -38.51 -18.96 12.76
N GLU A 151 -39.72 -18.55 12.39
CA GLU A 151 -40.28 -18.80 11.06
C GLU A 151 -39.42 -18.12 9.99
N TYR A 152 -38.99 -16.88 10.21
CA TYR A 152 -38.07 -16.21 9.30
C TYR A 152 -36.77 -17.00 9.13
N LEU A 153 -36.14 -17.43 10.22
CA LEU A 153 -34.92 -18.25 10.15
C LEU A 153 -35.18 -19.54 9.38
N TYR A 154 -36.30 -20.21 9.64
CA TYR A 154 -36.65 -21.45 8.99
C TYR A 154 -36.89 -21.30 7.48
N VAL A 155 -37.55 -20.23 7.06
CA VAL A 155 -37.87 -20.01 5.64
C VAL A 155 -36.66 -19.48 4.86
N HIS A 156 -35.84 -18.62 5.48
CA HIS A 156 -34.83 -17.85 4.75
C HIS A 156 -33.37 -18.21 5.07
N GLU A 157 -33.09 -18.77 6.25
CA GLU A 157 -31.71 -18.93 6.74
C GLU A 157 -31.32 -20.36 7.15
N ARG A 158 -32.25 -21.31 7.20
CA ARG A 158 -31.98 -22.67 7.72
C ARG A 158 -30.82 -23.42 7.04
N ASP A 159 -30.58 -23.11 5.76
CA ASP A 159 -29.53 -23.75 4.95
C ASP A 159 -28.22 -22.93 4.95
N ASP A 160 -28.29 -21.64 5.33
CA ASP A 160 -27.16 -20.71 5.34
C ASP A 160 -27.44 -19.53 6.29
N PHE A 161 -27.19 -19.76 7.57
CA PHE A 161 -27.41 -18.76 8.62
C PHE A 161 -26.52 -17.54 8.44
N LYS A 162 -27.12 -16.35 8.55
CA LYS A 162 -26.40 -15.08 8.28
C LYS A 162 -25.71 -14.51 9.52
N ASP A 163 -26.02 -15.01 10.71
CA ASP A 163 -25.36 -14.61 11.96
C ASP A 163 -25.08 -15.80 12.89
N CYS A 164 -23.87 -15.79 13.46
CA CYS A 164 -23.40 -16.79 14.41
C CYS A 164 -24.23 -16.87 15.72
N HIS A 165 -24.97 -15.83 16.09
CA HIS A 165 -25.77 -15.80 17.32
C HIS A 165 -26.93 -16.81 17.29
N TRP A 166 -27.45 -17.13 16.11
CA TRP A 166 -28.51 -18.13 15.91
C TRP A 166 -28.10 -19.28 14.98
N THR A 167 -26.88 -19.29 14.45
CA THR A 167 -26.33 -20.49 13.81
C THR A 167 -26.27 -21.66 14.82
N PRO A 168 -26.61 -22.91 14.45
CA PRO A 168 -26.47 -24.08 15.31
C PRO A 168 -25.04 -24.24 15.86
N GLN A 169 -24.95 -24.64 17.13
CA GLN A 169 -23.66 -24.72 17.82
C GLN A 169 -22.78 -25.83 17.24
N TYR A 170 -23.38 -26.90 16.75
CA TYR A 170 -22.70 -27.96 16.01
C TYR A 170 -21.99 -27.40 14.77
N ASP A 171 -22.65 -26.54 14.00
CA ASP A 171 -22.11 -25.97 12.77
C ASP A 171 -21.01 -24.94 13.03
N LEU A 172 -21.09 -24.22 14.15
CA LEU A 172 -20.04 -23.29 14.59
C LEU A 172 -18.79 -24.03 15.07
N LEU A 173 -18.98 -25.06 15.90
CA LEU A 173 -17.88 -25.74 16.58
C LEU A 173 -17.22 -26.81 15.70
N GLN A 174 -17.95 -27.39 14.73
CA GLN A 174 -17.48 -28.42 13.81
C GLN A 174 -16.71 -29.55 14.54
N PRO A 175 -17.29 -30.21 15.57
CA PRO A 175 -16.57 -31.22 16.37
C PRO A 175 -16.14 -32.46 15.56
N ALA A 176 -16.71 -32.67 14.37
CA ALA A 176 -16.27 -33.69 13.43
C ALA A 176 -14.93 -33.35 12.73
N LEU A 177 -14.59 -32.06 12.65
CA LEU A 177 -13.37 -31.57 11.98
C LEU A 177 -12.28 -31.13 12.96
N PHE A 178 -12.66 -30.77 14.19
CA PHE A 178 -11.73 -30.29 15.21
C PHE A 178 -11.77 -31.15 16.50
N PRO A 179 -10.62 -31.67 16.99
CA PRO A 179 -10.57 -32.57 18.13
C PRO A 179 -10.58 -31.81 19.47
N TYR A 180 -11.77 -31.46 19.97
CA TYR A 180 -11.89 -30.86 21.31
C TYR A 180 -11.51 -31.84 22.42
N SER A 181 -10.73 -31.37 23.39
CA SER A 181 -10.49 -32.05 24.66
C SER A 181 -11.75 -32.11 25.51
N ALA A 182 -12.58 -31.06 25.47
CA ALA A 182 -13.87 -31.02 26.16
C ALA A 182 -14.88 -30.09 25.47
N VAL A 183 -16.12 -30.55 25.30
CA VAL A 183 -17.27 -29.68 24.98
C VAL A 183 -18.26 -29.82 26.12
N SER A 184 -18.52 -28.73 26.84
CA SER A 184 -19.28 -28.76 28.10
C SER A 184 -20.52 -27.88 28.06
N LYS A 185 -21.54 -28.23 28.84
CA LYS A 185 -22.79 -27.48 28.93
C LYS A 185 -22.61 -26.32 29.91
N ILE A 186 -23.02 -25.11 29.56
CA ILE A 186 -22.92 -23.96 30.49
C ILE A 186 -23.82 -24.13 31.71
N GLU A 187 -24.86 -24.96 31.61
CA GLU A 187 -25.73 -25.32 32.73
C GLU A 187 -25.05 -26.25 33.75
N ASP A 188 -23.96 -26.92 33.36
CA ASP A 188 -23.16 -27.80 34.22
C ASP A 188 -21.68 -27.78 33.80
N THR A 189 -20.92 -26.87 34.40
CA THR A 189 -19.50 -26.66 34.10
C THR A 189 -18.56 -27.43 35.03
N ALA A 190 -19.08 -28.24 35.96
CA ALA A 190 -18.25 -28.87 37.00
C ALA A 190 -17.15 -29.78 36.43
N ALA A 191 -17.47 -30.55 35.38
CA ALA A 191 -16.50 -31.40 34.70
C ALA A 191 -15.43 -30.59 33.96
N LEU A 192 -15.82 -29.49 33.31
CA LEU A 192 -14.88 -28.60 32.63
C LEU A 192 -13.94 -27.92 33.65
N ASP A 193 -14.48 -27.42 34.75
CA ASP A 193 -13.71 -26.81 35.83
C ASP A 193 -12.69 -27.79 36.41
N ALA A 194 -13.08 -29.05 36.61
CA ALA A 194 -12.16 -30.09 37.07
C ALA A 194 -11.05 -30.37 36.04
N ALA A 195 -11.39 -30.44 34.75
CA ALA A 195 -10.43 -30.70 33.68
C ALA A 195 -9.46 -29.52 33.48
N LEU A 196 -9.96 -28.29 33.48
CA LEU A 196 -9.15 -27.06 33.41
C LEU A 196 -8.23 -26.95 34.63
N ARG A 197 -8.71 -27.30 35.83
CA ARG A 197 -7.87 -27.32 37.03
C ARG A 197 -6.76 -28.36 36.94
N ALA A 198 -7.06 -29.54 36.40
CA ALA A 198 -6.04 -30.57 36.18
C ALA A 198 -4.99 -30.13 35.16
N HIS A 199 -5.41 -29.40 34.11
CA HIS A 199 -4.51 -28.90 33.05
C HIS A 199 -3.64 -27.72 33.51
N LEU A 200 -4.22 -26.77 34.26
CA LEU A 200 -3.55 -25.53 34.66
C LEU A 200 -2.84 -25.60 36.01
N ALA A 201 -3.12 -26.63 36.82
CA ALA A 201 -2.54 -26.81 38.15
C ALA A 201 -2.60 -25.53 39.01
N GLU A 202 -1.46 -25.02 39.48
CA GLU A 202 -1.36 -23.84 40.34
C GLU A 202 -1.81 -22.54 39.64
N ALA A 203 -1.83 -22.50 38.30
CA ALA A 203 -2.29 -21.35 37.53
C ALA A 203 -3.82 -21.33 37.32
N TYR A 204 -4.57 -22.28 37.89
CA TYR A 204 -6.01 -22.36 37.71
C TYR A 204 -6.75 -21.22 38.43
N VAL A 205 -7.41 -20.39 37.64
CA VAL A 205 -8.47 -19.48 38.07
C VAL A 205 -9.75 -19.89 37.33
N SER A 206 -10.87 -20.02 38.03
CA SER A 206 -12.12 -20.45 37.39
C SER A 206 -12.65 -19.35 36.46
N PRO A 207 -12.96 -19.66 35.19
CA PRO A 207 -13.49 -18.68 34.23
C PRO A 207 -14.93 -18.24 34.54
N PHE A 208 -15.60 -18.85 35.53
CA PHE A 208 -17.02 -18.64 35.83
C PHE A 208 -17.28 -17.87 37.13
N THR A 209 -16.25 -17.34 37.80
CA THR A 209 -16.40 -16.64 39.09
C THR A 209 -17.04 -15.26 39.00
N THR A 210 -16.98 -14.60 37.83
CA THR A 210 -17.54 -13.27 37.56
C THR A 210 -18.94 -13.38 36.93
N ALA A 211 -19.85 -14.07 37.63
CA ALA A 211 -21.20 -14.33 37.14
C ALA A 211 -22.18 -13.21 37.51
N ARG A 212 -22.21 -12.09 36.76
CA ARG A 212 -23.37 -11.16 36.78
C ARG A 212 -23.71 -10.45 35.45
N ALA A 213 -22.93 -10.61 34.39
CA ALA A 213 -23.11 -9.82 33.17
C ALA A 213 -24.20 -10.33 32.18
N ASN A 214 -25.02 -11.32 32.54
CA ASN A 214 -25.92 -11.99 31.58
C ASN A 214 -27.39 -12.04 32.02
N GLU A 215 -27.86 -11.07 32.80
CA GLU A 215 -29.29 -10.97 33.12
C GLU A 215 -30.05 -10.36 31.94
N SER A 216 -30.77 -11.23 31.23
CA SER A 216 -31.78 -10.86 30.24
C SER A 216 -32.89 -10.03 30.89
N MET A 217 -33.27 -8.89 30.30
CA MET A 217 -34.36 -8.05 30.82
C MET A 217 -35.70 -8.77 30.91
N ILE A 218 -35.95 -9.72 30.02
CA ILE A 218 -37.07 -10.67 30.10
C ILE A 218 -36.44 -12.06 30.30
N PRO A 219 -36.63 -12.71 31.45
CA PRO A 219 -36.08 -14.05 31.68
C PRO A 219 -36.74 -15.05 30.73
N TYR A 220 -36.03 -16.14 30.44
CA TYR A 220 -36.61 -17.23 29.67
C TYR A 220 -37.75 -17.89 30.46
N LEU A 221 -38.90 -18.03 29.82
CA LEU A 221 -40.06 -18.77 30.31
C LEU A 221 -40.49 -19.83 29.29
N PRO A 222 -40.91 -21.05 29.72
CA PRO A 222 -41.50 -22.06 28.85
C PRO A 222 -42.68 -21.54 28.03
N GLU A 223 -43.47 -20.63 28.59
CA GLU A 223 -44.66 -20.04 27.98
C GLU A 223 -44.34 -19.18 26.74
N PHE A 224 -43.09 -18.73 26.58
CA PHE A 224 -42.63 -18.04 25.38
C PHE A 224 -42.32 -18.97 24.22
N ILE A 225 -42.32 -20.29 24.46
CA ILE A 225 -42.15 -21.30 23.43
C ILE A 225 -43.53 -21.81 23.05
N SER A 226 -44.08 -21.24 21.98
CA SER A 226 -45.31 -21.77 21.37
C SER A 226 -45.09 -23.19 20.82
N PRO A 227 -46.16 -23.96 20.54
CA PRO A 227 -46.04 -25.26 19.90
C PRO A 227 -45.25 -25.19 18.57
N ARG A 228 -45.48 -24.14 17.78
CA ARG A 228 -44.77 -23.94 16.52
C ARG A 228 -43.30 -23.59 16.73
N SER A 229 -42.99 -22.72 17.69
CA SER A 229 -41.60 -22.43 18.07
C SER A 229 -40.87 -23.70 18.52
N GLU A 230 -41.56 -24.58 19.25
CA GLU A 230 -40.98 -25.85 19.70
C GLU A 230 -40.59 -26.75 18.53
N GLU A 231 -41.48 -26.91 17.54
CA GLU A 231 -41.22 -27.65 16.30
C GLU A 231 -40.02 -27.08 15.54
N LEU A 232 -40.03 -25.76 15.30
CA LEU A 232 -38.98 -25.06 14.56
C LEU A 232 -37.62 -25.21 15.25
N ILE A 233 -37.55 -25.05 16.57
CA ILE A 233 -36.30 -25.18 17.33
C ILE A 233 -35.78 -26.63 17.26
N LYS A 234 -36.66 -27.62 17.37
CA LYS A 234 -36.26 -29.05 17.28
C LYS A 234 -35.69 -29.38 15.90
N GLU A 235 -36.19 -28.75 14.85
CA GLU A 235 -35.74 -28.95 13.48
C GLU A 235 -34.42 -28.21 13.22
N LEU A 236 -34.41 -26.88 13.40
CA LEU A 236 -33.26 -26.00 13.14
C LEU A 236 -32.02 -26.42 13.94
N TYR A 237 -32.20 -26.89 15.18
CA TYR A 237 -31.10 -27.22 16.10
C TYR A 237 -31.02 -28.72 16.40
N SER A 238 -31.54 -29.58 15.51
CA SER A 238 -31.57 -31.04 15.68
C SER A 238 -30.22 -31.64 16.07
N ARG A 239 -29.15 -31.24 15.37
CA ARG A 239 -27.76 -31.66 15.63
C ARG A 239 -27.27 -31.22 17.01
N ASP A 240 -27.62 -30.01 17.47
CA ASP A 240 -27.25 -29.55 18.81
C ASP A 240 -27.88 -30.43 19.91
N PHE A 241 -29.13 -30.85 19.72
CA PHE A 241 -29.79 -31.75 20.66
C PHE A 241 -29.12 -33.12 20.69
N GLU A 242 -28.81 -33.67 19.53
CA GLU A 242 -28.30 -35.02 19.36
C GLU A 242 -26.84 -35.15 19.79
N GLU A 243 -25.97 -34.29 19.25
CA GLU A 243 -24.52 -34.41 19.43
C GLU A 243 -24.06 -33.94 20.82
N TYR A 244 -24.78 -32.99 21.43
CA TYR A 244 -24.48 -32.53 22.79
C TYR A 244 -25.40 -33.15 23.86
N GLY A 245 -26.28 -34.09 23.47
CA GLY A 245 -27.15 -34.82 24.38
C GLY A 245 -28.09 -33.91 25.20
N TYR A 246 -28.70 -32.91 24.57
CA TYR A 246 -29.75 -32.10 25.21
C TYR A 246 -31.11 -32.76 25.09
N SER A 247 -31.94 -32.61 26.13
CA SER A 247 -33.35 -32.99 26.06
C SER A 247 -34.08 -32.13 25.03
N LYS A 248 -34.89 -32.76 24.17
CA LYS A 248 -35.84 -32.10 23.26
C LYS A 248 -37.12 -31.64 23.97
N VAL A 249 -37.19 -31.75 25.30
CA VAL A 249 -38.29 -31.22 26.12
C VAL A 249 -37.99 -29.78 26.50
N ILE A 250 -39.01 -28.93 26.45
CA ILE A 250 -38.90 -27.51 26.84
C ILE A 250 -38.37 -27.43 28.29
N PRO A 251 -37.23 -26.74 28.52
CA PRO A 251 -36.65 -26.65 29.84
C PRO A 251 -37.50 -25.77 30.77
N PRO A 252 -37.56 -26.07 32.08
CA PRO A 252 -38.35 -25.26 33.01
C PRO A 252 -37.78 -23.86 33.19
N ALA A 253 -38.66 -22.94 33.63
CA ALA A 253 -38.29 -21.63 34.12
C ALA A 253 -37.41 -21.75 35.37
N LYS A 254 -36.44 -20.84 35.52
CA LYS A 254 -35.67 -20.69 36.77
C LYS A 254 -36.31 -19.68 37.73
N GLU A 255 -37.11 -18.77 37.18
CA GLU A 255 -37.65 -17.59 37.86
C GLU A 255 -39.08 -17.36 37.37
N SER A 256 -39.91 -16.74 38.22
CA SER A 256 -41.24 -16.26 37.83
C SER A 256 -41.14 -14.85 37.24
N PHE A 257 -41.93 -14.55 36.21
CA PHE A 257 -41.97 -13.23 35.59
C PHE A 257 -43.40 -12.82 35.25
N SER A 258 -43.86 -11.69 35.80
CA SER A 258 -45.25 -11.23 35.72
C SER A 258 -45.48 -10.20 34.61
N GLN A 259 -46.76 -10.00 34.24
CA GLN A 259 -47.16 -9.01 33.24
C GLN A 259 -46.71 -7.59 33.62
N GLU A 260 -46.74 -7.23 34.90
CA GLU A 260 -46.25 -5.93 35.39
C GLU A 260 -44.73 -5.79 35.20
N GLN A 261 -43.97 -6.87 35.45
CA GLN A 261 -42.53 -6.88 35.23
C GLN A 261 -42.20 -6.76 33.74
N LEU A 262 -42.97 -7.41 32.85
CA LEU A 262 -42.85 -7.22 31.41
C LEU A 262 -43.10 -5.76 31.02
N THR A 263 -44.16 -5.13 31.53
CA THR A 263 -44.45 -3.72 31.23
C THR A 263 -43.29 -2.80 31.65
N VAL A 264 -42.62 -3.09 32.77
CA VAL A 264 -41.41 -2.35 33.19
C VAL A 264 -40.23 -2.65 32.26
N ALA A 265 -40.00 -3.91 31.92
CA ALA A 265 -38.93 -4.32 31.01
C ALA A 265 -39.08 -3.69 29.62
N LEU A 266 -40.30 -3.63 29.07
CA LEU A 266 -40.59 -3.03 27.77
C LEU A 266 -40.24 -1.54 27.73
N LYS A 267 -40.48 -0.79 28.81
CA LYS A 267 -40.02 0.61 28.92
C LYS A 267 -38.49 0.72 28.89
N GLY A 268 -37.80 -0.21 29.56
CA GLY A 268 -36.34 -0.30 29.51
C GLY A 268 -35.82 -0.63 28.11
N ILE A 269 -36.47 -1.59 27.44
CA ILE A 269 -36.20 -1.99 26.05
C ILE A 269 -36.38 -0.80 25.10
N GLU A 270 -37.46 -0.03 25.23
CA GLU A 270 -37.72 1.15 24.39
C GLU A 270 -36.60 2.21 24.53
N LEU A 271 -36.18 2.50 25.76
CA LEU A 271 -35.06 3.42 26.02
C LEU A 271 -33.75 2.91 25.41
N LEU A 272 -33.49 1.60 25.50
CA LEU A 272 -32.30 0.99 24.92
C LEU A 272 -32.34 0.99 23.40
N ARG A 273 -33.49 0.69 22.79
CA ARG A 273 -33.70 0.79 21.33
C ARG A 273 -33.39 2.20 20.83
N GLY A 274 -33.88 3.25 21.52
CA GLY A 274 -33.57 4.63 21.15
C GLY A 274 -32.08 4.97 21.23
N ARG A 275 -31.36 4.44 22.23
CA ARG A 275 -29.89 4.58 22.32
C ARG A 275 -29.18 3.81 21.21
N HIS A 276 -29.58 2.57 20.96
CA HIS A 276 -29.04 1.73 19.89
C HIS A 276 -29.21 2.40 18.53
N GLN A 277 -30.41 2.89 18.22
CA GLN A 277 -30.66 3.66 17.00
C GLN A 277 -29.68 4.83 16.88
N ARG A 278 -29.53 5.64 17.94
CA ARG A 278 -28.61 6.78 17.91
C ARG A 278 -27.15 6.36 17.69
N MET A 279 -26.70 5.28 18.32
CA MET A 279 -25.35 4.74 18.12
C MET A 279 -25.17 4.21 16.70
N GLY A 280 -26.19 3.54 16.13
CA GLY A 280 -26.22 3.11 14.74
C GLY A 280 -26.07 4.27 13.76
N GLU A 281 -26.87 5.33 13.92
CA GLU A 281 -26.80 6.55 13.11
C GLU A 281 -25.42 7.22 13.17
N MET A 282 -24.87 7.37 14.39
CA MET A 282 -23.55 7.96 14.58
C MET A 282 -22.45 7.16 13.89
N ARG A 283 -22.56 5.83 13.96
CA ARG A 283 -21.60 4.93 13.34
C ARG A 283 -21.70 4.95 11.82
N GLN A 284 -22.91 4.96 11.28
CA GLN A 284 -23.13 5.10 9.84
C GLN A 284 -22.47 6.38 9.32
N CYS A 285 -22.71 7.51 9.99
CA CYS A 285 -22.10 8.78 9.62
C CYS A 285 -20.56 8.74 9.69
N LEU A 286 -19.98 8.10 10.72
CA LEU A 286 -18.54 7.93 10.84
C LEU A 286 -17.97 7.06 9.71
N ASN A 287 -18.66 5.97 9.37
CA ASN A 287 -18.25 5.06 8.29
C ASN A 287 -18.30 5.76 6.92
N GLU A 288 -19.33 6.57 6.66
CA GLU A 288 -19.45 7.39 5.44
C GLU A 288 -18.28 8.39 5.32
N GLN A 289 -17.97 9.12 6.40
CA GLN A 289 -16.81 10.03 6.43
C GLN A 289 -15.49 9.28 6.22
N MET A 290 -15.33 8.11 6.83
CA MET A 290 -14.14 7.29 6.65
C MET A 290 -14.01 6.79 5.21
N ALA A 291 -15.12 6.39 4.58
CA ALA A 291 -15.15 5.96 3.18
C ALA A 291 -14.74 7.10 2.22
N ASP A 292 -15.22 8.32 2.48
CA ASP A 292 -14.81 9.51 1.72
C ASP A 292 -13.31 9.79 1.87
N LEU A 293 -12.78 9.74 3.10
CA LEU A 293 -11.34 9.90 3.36
C LEU A 293 -10.48 8.82 2.69
N LEU A 294 -10.97 7.57 2.63
CA LEU A 294 -10.27 6.48 1.93
C LEU A 294 -10.24 6.72 0.42
N LYS A 295 -11.34 7.20 -0.16
CA LYS A 295 -11.40 7.58 -1.57
C LYS A 295 -10.46 8.74 -1.89
N ASP A 296 -10.40 9.76 -1.02
CA ASP A 296 -9.46 10.87 -1.15
C ASP A 296 -8.02 10.38 -1.06
N LYS A 297 -7.72 9.45 -0.15
CA LYS A 297 -6.40 8.82 -0.04
C LYS A 297 -6.03 8.05 -1.31
N GLU A 298 -6.92 7.24 -1.86
CA GLU A 298 -6.68 6.50 -3.11
C GLU A 298 -6.44 7.45 -4.28
N TRP A 299 -7.24 8.52 -4.38
CA TRP A 299 -7.06 9.56 -5.38
C TRP A 299 -5.70 10.24 -5.25
N LEU A 300 -5.29 10.63 -4.03
CA LEU A 300 -3.97 11.23 -3.76
C LEU A 300 -2.81 10.29 -4.10
N VAL A 301 -2.94 8.98 -3.86
CA VAL A 301 -1.93 7.99 -4.24
C VAL A 301 -1.79 7.92 -5.77
N GLY A 302 -2.91 7.87 -6.50
CA GLY A 302 -2.89 7.88 -7.96
C GLY A 302 -2.29 9.16 -8.55
N ASP A 303 -2.62 10.32 -7.98
CA ASP A 303 -2.07 11.61 -8.41
C ASP A 303 -0.57 11.68 -8.12
N ARG A 304 -0.11 11.23 -6.94
CA ARG A 304 1.32 11.15 -6.60
C ARG A 304 2.10 10.34 -7.63
N ASP A 305 1.59 9.18 -8.03
CA ASP A 305 2.28 8.32 -9.01
C ASP A 305 2.33 9.00 -10.40
N THR A 306 1.29 9.75 -10.77
CA THR A 306 1.26 10.57 -11.99
C THR A 306 2.28 11.70 -11.94
N TRP A 307 2.35 12.44 -10.83
CA TRP A 307 3.34 13.50 -10.62
C TRP A 307 4.77 12.95 -10.58
N ALA A 308 5.00 11.78 -9.99
CA ALA A 308 6.30 11.12 -9.98
C ALA A 308 6.73 10.73 -11.40
N ALA A 309 5.82 10.19 -12.22
CA ALA A 309 6.10 9.88 -13.63
C ALA A 309 6.40 11.16 -14.45
N PHE A 310 5.62 12.22 -14.25
CA PHE A 310 5.86 13.52 -14.89
C PHE A 310 7.21 14.11 -14.49
N ALA A 311 7.55 14.10 -13.20
CA ALA A 311 8.83 14.58 -12.68
C ALA A 311 10.00 13.81 -13.30
N LYS A 312 9.91 12.47 -13.36
CA LYS A 312 10.92 11.63 -14.00
C LYS A 312 11.10 11.97 -15.48
N SER A 313 10.00 12.16 -16.22
CA SER A 313 10.07 12.57 -17.63
C SER A 313 10.73 13.96 -17.81
N LYS A 314 10.49 14.88 -16.88
CA LYS A 314 11.15 16.19 -16.89
C LYS A 314 12.63 16.12 -16.54
N GLU A 315 13.00 15.24 -15.62
CA GLU A 315 14.39 14.97 -15.28
C GLU A 315 15.15 14.41 -16.50
N GLU A 316 14.56 13.44 -17.22
CA GLU A 316 15.11 12.90 -18.48
C GLU A 316 15.28 13.97 -19.55
N GLN A 317 14.33 14.92 -19.68
CA GLN A 317 14.46 16.06 -20.59
C GLN A 317 15.60 17.00 -20.19
N ILE A 318 15.80 17.26 -18.89
CA ILE A 318 16.90 18.08 -18.40
C ILE A 318 18.24 17.43 -18.74
N TYR A 319 18.42 16.13 -18.45
CA TYR A 319 19.65 15.41 -18.80
C TYR A 319 19.93 15.44 -20.30
N ALA A 320 18.89 15.32 -21.15
CA ALA A 320 19.05 15.42 -22.61
C ALA A 320 19.51 16.82 -23.05
N ILE A 321 18.98 17.88 -22.44
CA ILE A 321 19.40 19.26 -22.70
C ILE A 321 20.84 19.48 -22.25
N GLU A 322 21.20 19.04 -21.04
CA GLU A 322 22.57 19.14 -20.51
C GLU A 322 23.58 18.43 -21.39
N ALA A 323 23.24 17.22 -21.88
CA ALA A 323 24.08 16.49 -22.83
C ALA A 323 24.22 17.25 -24.16
N HIS A 324 23.14 17.83 -24.68
CA HIS A 324 23.18 18.63 -25.90
C HIS A 324 24.03 19.89 -25.74
N CYS A 325 23.86 20.63 -24.65
CA CYS A 325 24.66 21.82 -24.33
C CYS A 325 26.15 21.46 -24.19
N SER A 326 26.46 20.35 -23.52
CA SER A 326 27.85 19.88 -23.36
C SER A 326 28.49 19.52 -24.71
N ALA A 327 27.73 18.87 -25.60
CA ALA A 327 28.20 18.57 -26.96
C ALA A 327 28.44 19.84 -27.78
N GLN A 328 27.52 20.82 -27.72
CA GLN A 328 27.70 22.10 -28.41
C GLN A 328 28.92 22.88 -27.89
N GLU A 329 29.18 22.82 -26.58
CA GLU A 329 30.35 23.44 -25.98
C GLU A 329 31.64 22.78 -26.46
N ALA A 330 31.68 21.45 -26.52
CA ALA A 330 32.83 20.71 -27.07
C ALA A 330 33.08 21.07 -28.54
N ASP A 331 32.03 21.16 -29.36
CA ASP A 331 32.12 21.60 -30.76
C ASP A 331 32.58 23.05 -30.90
N ARG A 332 32.20 23.93 -29.97
CA ARG A 332 32.68 25.32 -29.93
C ARG A 332 34.17 25.35 -29.63
N ILE A 333 34.62 24.65 -28.58
CA ILE A 333 36.03 24.54 -28.22
C ILE A 333 36.87 23.99 -29.38
N ALA A 334 36.37 22.96 -30.07
CA ALA A 334 37.06 22.40 -31.24
C ALA A 334 37.18 23.38 -32.40
N ARG A 335 36.11 24.16 -32.69
CA ARG A 335 36.14 25.22 -33.69
C ARG A 335 37.11 26.35 -33.31
N ASP A 336 37.10 26.79 -32.07
CA ASP A 336 38.01 27.83 -31.59
C ASP A 336 39.48 27.40 -31.71
N ALA A 337 39.78 26.13 -31.42
CA ALA A 337 41.11 25.55 -31.65
C ALA A 337 41.50 25.53 -33.15
N GLN A 338 40.57 25.19 -34.04
CA GLN A 338 40.81 25.25 -35.50
C GLN A 338 41.04 26.69 -35.98
N TYR A 339 40.26 27.64 -35.49
CA TYR A 339 40.46 29.06 -35.80
C TYR A 339 41.84 29.54 -35.34
N GLY A 340 42.27 29.16 -34.14
CA GLY A 340 43.61 29.47 -33.64
C GLY A 340 44.74 28.88 -34.50
N ASP A 341 44.60 27.64 -34.99
CA ASP A 341 45.58 27.03 -35.90
C ASP A 341 45.62 27.73 -37.28
N LEU A 342 44.44 28.09 -37.82
CA LEU A 342 44.36 28.85 -39.07
C LEU A 342 44.97 30.24 -38.93
N GLU A 343 44.72 30.93 -37.82
CA GLU A 343 45.31 32.24 -37.52
C GLU A 343 46.84 32.14 -37.42
N ALA A 344 47.36 31.14 -36.72
CA ALA A 344 48.81 30.88 -36.65
C ALA A 344 49.42 30.59 -38.03
N LYS A 345 48.75 29.80 -38.87
CA LYS A 345 49.17 29.54 -40.26
C LYS A 345 49.14 30.81 -41.12
N MET A 346 48.14 31.67 -40.95
CA MET A 346 48.03 32.93 -41.66
C MET A 346 49.18 33.87 -41.29
N VAL A 347 49.47 34.03 -40.00
CA VAL A 347 50.62 34.81 -39.51
C VAL A 347 51.94 34.26 -40.06
N ALA A 348 52.13 32.94 -40.06
CA ALA A 348 53.32 32.32 -40.65
C ALA A 348 53.43 32.56 -42.17
N LYS A 349 52.30 32.57 -42.88
CA LYS A 349 52.26 32.88 -44.32
C LYS A 349 52.53 34.34 -44.61
N GLU A 350 52.01 35.26 -43.81
CA GLU A 350 52.34 36.69 -43.89
C GLU A 350 53.84 36.93 -43.64
N ALA A 351 54.43 36.27 -42.64
CA ALA A 351 55.87 36.35 -42.40
C ALA A 351 56.68 35.84 -43.61
N GLN A 352 56.32 34.69 -44.18
CA GLN A 352 56.95 34.17 -45.41
C GLN A 352 56.81 35.13 -46.60
N TYR A 353 55.63 35.73 -46.76
CA TYR A 353 55.38 36.70 -47.82
C TYR A 353 56.26 37.94 -47.65
N ASN A 354 56.36 38.47 -46.42
CA ASN A 354 57.19 39.63 -46.13
C ASN A 354 58.68 39.34 -46.40
N ASP A 355 59.19 38.18 -46.02
CA ASP A 355 60.56 37.76 -46.32
C ASP A 355 60.82 37.66 -47.83
N LEU A 356 59.88 37.06 -48.57
CA LEU A 356 59.94 36.98 -50.04
C LEU A 356 59.91 38.38 -50.68
N GLU A 357 59.09 39.29 -50.16
CA GLU A 357 58.99 40.65 -50.67
C GLU A 357 60.28 41.43 -50.41
N VAL A 358 60.89 41.28 -49.24
CA VAL A 358 62.23 41.84 -48.94
C VAL A 358 63.26 41.27 -49.91
N HIS A 359 63.24 39.95 -50.17
CA HIS A 359 64.16 39.33 -51.11
C HIS A 359 63.95 39.83 -52.55
N ARG A 360 62.69 39.98 -52.98
CA ARG A 360 62.32 40.53 -54.29
C ARG A 360 62.83 41.96 -54.47
N LEU A 361 62.64 42.82 -53.46
CA LEU A 361 63.13 44.19 -53.47
C LEU A 361 64.66 44.25 -53.54
N ALA A 362 65.37 43.36 -52.82
CA ALA A 362 66.82 43.26 -52.89
C ALA A 362 67.31 42.84 -54.29
N GLN A 363 66.68 41.82 -54.90
CA GLN A 363 67.01 41.40 -56.28
C GLN A 363 66.71 42.51 -57.30
N GLN A 364 65.61 43.24 -57.11
CA GLN A 364 65.26 44.36 -57.99
C GLN A 364 66.29 45.49 -57.90
N ALA A 365 66.75 45.86 -56.70
CA ALA A 365 67.83 46.83 -56.52
C ALA A 365 69.14 46.37 -57.16
N GLN A 366 69.46 45.07 -57.07
CA GLN A 366 70.65 44.49 -57.71
C GLN A 366 70.57 44.52 -59.23
N LEU A 367 69.39 44.25 -59.81
CA LEU A 367 69.13 44.40 -61.24
C LEU A 367 69.25 45.84 -61.72
N GLU A 368 68.76 46.81 -60.95
CA GLU A 368 68.91 48.24 -61.25
C GLU A 368 70.38 48.67 -61.22
N ALA A 369 71.16 48.21 -60.23
CA ALA A 369 72.60 48.47 -60.18
C ALA A 369 73.33 47.91 -61.42
N LEU A 370 73.05 46.65 -61.80
CA LEU A 370 73.61 46.03 -63.00
C LEU A 370 73.19 46.75 -64.29
N ARG A 371 71.95 47.23 -64.38
CA ARG A 371 71.50 48.05 -65.52
C ARG A 371 72.30 49.35 -65.61
N SER A 372 72.48 50.05 -64.50
CA SER A 372 73.26 51.28 -64.47
C SER A 372 74.74 51.04 -64.83
N GLU A 373 75.32 49.92 -64.39
CA GLU A 373 76.66 49.51 -64.79
C GLU A 373 76.76 49.21 -66.30
N CYS A 374 75.79 48.49 -66.86
CA CYS A 374 75.70 48.28 -68.31
C CYS A 374 75.56 49.61 -69.08
N GLU A 375 74.74 50.54 -68.60
CA GLU A 375 74.60 51.87 -69.21
C GLU A 375 75.93 52.64 -69.21
N ASN A 376 76.67 52.59 -68.09
CA ASN A 376 78.00 53.19 -68.00
C ASN A 376 79.00 52.56 -68.97
N LEU A 377 79.02 51.22 -69.07
CA LEU A 377 79.87 50.50 -70.03
C LEU A 377 79.52 50.85 -71.48
N VAL A 378 78.24 51.06 -71.80
CA VAL A 378 77.81 51.52 -73.12
C VAL A 378 78.32 52.93 -73.40
N ILE A 379 78.28 53.83 -72.42
CA ILE A 379 78.82 55.19 -72.54
C ILE A 379 80.34 55.16 -72.77
N GLU A 380 81.08 54.36 -72.01
CA GLU A 380 82.52 54.17 -72.18
C GLU A 380 82.87 53.62 -73.57
N LEU A 381 82.10 52.63 -74.04
CA LEU A 381 82.29 52.06 -75.38
C LEU A 381 82.08 53.12 -76.48
N ASP A 382 81.06 53.97 -76.33
CA ASP A 382 80.79 55.04 -77.30
C ASP A 382 81.85 56.16 -77.26
N GLN A 383 82.39 56.48 -76.08
CA GLN A 383 83.55 57.37 -75.96
C GLN A 383 84.78 56.80 -76.66
N SER A 384 85.10 55.52 -76.41
CA SER A 384 86.25 54.86 -77.05
C SER A 384 86.08 54.76 -78.58
N LYS A 385 84.85 54.56 -79.09
CA LYS A 385 84.56 54.64 -80.54
C LYS A 385 84.80 56.04 -81.10
N LYS A 386 84.43 57.10 -80.36
CA LYS A 386 84.69 58.49 -80.77
C LYS A 386 86.18 58.78 -80.81
N GLU A 387 86.94 58.35 -79.81
CA GLU A 387 88.40 58.46 -79.78
C GLU A 387 89.05 57.72 -80.95
N ALA A 388 88.61 56.49 -81.24
CA ALA A 388 89.10 55.72 -82.39
C ALA A 388 88.78 56.42 -83.72
N SER A 389 87.60 57.04 -83.83
CA SER A 389 87.21 57.83 -85.02
C SER A 389 88.05 59.11 -85.15
N GLN A 390 88.36 59.78 -84.05
CA GLN A 390 89.23 60.96 -84.03
C GLN A 390 90.67 60.61 -84.43
N LEU A 391 91.23 59.53 -83.87
CA LEU A 391 92.53 58.99 -84.25
C LEU A 391 92.58 58.63 -85.75
N LYS A 392 91.49 58.12 -86.31
CA LYS A 392 91.39 57.83 -87.74
C LYS A 392 91.41 59.11 -88.59
N VAL A 393 90.70 60.16 -88.17
CA VAL A 393 90.73 61.47 -88.83
C VAL A 393 92.12 62.11 -88.77
N ASP A 394 92.78 62.04 -87.61
CA ASP A 394 94.14 62.56 -87.43
C ASP A 394 95.17 61.81 -88.30
N LEU A 395 94.99 60.49 -88.47
CA LEU A 395 95.79 59.67 -89.38
C LEU A 395 95.57 60.07 -90.85
N GLU A 396 94.32 60.31 -91.26
CA GLU A 396 93.99 60.77 -92.62
C GLU A 396 94.54 62.17 -92.91
N LEU A 397 94.52 63.08 -91.93
CA LEU A 397 95.14 64.40 -92.01
C LEU A 397 96.67 64.31 -92.14
N SER A 398 97.32 63.47 -91.33
CA SER A 398 98.77 63.25 -91.41
C SER A 398 99.19 62.65 -92.77
N GLN A 399 98.38 61.74 -93.32
CA GLN A 399 98.58 61.20 -94.68
C GLN A 399 98.38 62.24 -95.78
N ALA A 400 97.45 63.19 -95.60
CA ALA A 400 97.24 64.29 -96.54
C ALA A 400 98.40 65.30 -96.51
N GLU A 401 98.96 65.59 -95.34
CA GLU A 401 100.16 66.43 -95.18
C GLU A 401 101.39 65.78 -95.84
N LEU A 402 101.55 64.45 -95.70
CA LEU A 402 102.62 63.70 -96.37
C LEU A 402 102.52 63.77 -97.89
N ARG A 403 101.31 63.69 -98.45
CA ARG A 403 101.05 63.85 -99.89
C ARG A 403 101.35 65.26 -100.40
N LYS A 404 101.17 66.27 -99.55
CA LYS A 404 101.47 67.68 -99.87
C LYS A 404 102.98 67.94 -99.88
N ALA A 405 103.72 67.32 -98.95
CA ALA A 405 105.19 67.36 -98.92
C ALA A 405 105.82 66.71 -100.16
N LEU A 406 105.25 65.60 -100.66
CA LEU A 406 105.77 64.91 -101.85
C LEU A 406 105.59 65.70 -103.17
N ARG A 407 104.59 66.58 -103.28
CA ARG A 407 104.37 67.39 -104.50
C ARG A 407 105.38 68.54 -104.65
N VAL A 408 105.94 69.04 -103.56
CA VAL A 408 106.89 70.17 -103.58
C VAL A 408 108.31 69.73 -103.99
N THR A 409 108.62 68.44 -103.92
CA THR A 409 109.93 67.89 -104.26
C THR A 409 110.12 67.47 -105.73
N ASN A 410 109.06 67.35 -106.54
CA ASN A 410 109.15 66.77 -107.89
C ASN A 410 109.20 67.76 -109.07
N GLU A 411 109.03 69.07 -108.88
CA GLU A 411 109.08 70.06 -110.00
C GLU A 411 110.41 70.83 -110.11
N ARG A 412 111.43 70.48 -109.32
CA ARG A 412 112.74 71.17 -109.34
C ARG A 412 113.84 70.48 -110.16
N ASN A 413 113.55 69.41 -110.90
CA ASN A 413 114.51 68.73 -111.77
C ASN A 413 113.85 68.23 -113.06
N GLY A 414 114.06 68.93 -114.19
CA GLY A 414 113.93 68.31 -115.52
C GLY A 414 113.48 69.23 -116.68
N ALA A 415 114.48 69.80 -117.36
CA ALA A 415 114.52 70.26 -118.76
C ALA A 415 113.60 71.41 -119.23
#